data_AF-A0A377GP68-F1
#
_entry.id   AF-A0A377GP68-F1
#
_cell.length_a   1.000
_cell.length_b   1.000
_cell.length_c   1.000
_cell.angle_alpha   90.00
_cell.angle_beta   90.00
_cell.angle_gamma   90.00
#
_symmetry.space_group_name_H-M   'P 1'
#
loop_
_entity.id
_entity.type
_entity.pdbx_description
1 polymer ?
#
loop_
_entity_poly.entity_id
_entity_poly.type
_entity_poly.pdbx_seq_one_letter_code
_entity_poly.pdbx_strand_id
1 'polypeptide(L)'
;MNEKKLYIFAGVNGAGKSTLYRLSSIHYKTFDFGERINTDEIVNQIGDWRNPKDQIMAARIALTKRKEYIKQGISFNQETTLTGNSILKAIEEAKKNRYKVIMAYVGVESPEIAKERVKIRVEKGGHDIPNEIIEKRYYESLKNLEKIAPLCDNLIIYDNSQKKHIEVLEKKDNTIRYLINEYKIPDWVKEIKVVLEKQLENEKNLSQQIAYNPLTGHELKTLKGYEDLKLEPKKEQKISKQKSRSIER
;
A
#
# COMPACT_ATOMS: atom_id res chain seq x y z
N MET A 1 2.66 15.21 -14.10
CA MET A 1 3.41 13.95 -13.88
C MET A 1 2.41 12.85 -13.59
N ASN A 2 2.51 11.69 -14.24
CA ASN A 2 1.68 10.54 -13.91
C ASN A 2 1.93 10.12 -12.45
N GLU A 3 0.88 9.72 -11.76
CA GLU A 3 0.95 9.23 -10.39
C GLU A 3 1.75 7.91 -10.34
N LYS A 4 2.78 7.86 -9.50
CA LYS A 4 3.64 6.68 -9.32
C LYS A 4 2.95 5.67 -8.42
N LYS A 5 2.83 4.42 -8.86
CA LYS A 5 2.06 3.39 -8.16
C LYS A 5 2.88 2.14 -7.91
N LEU A 6 2.82 1.66 -6.68
CA LEU A 6 3.32 0.35 -6.28
C LEU A 6 2.12 -0.54 -6.02
N TYR A 7 1.90 -1.52 -6.90
CA TYR A 7 0.87 -2.52 -6.75
C TYR A 7 1.42 -3.77 -6.06
N ILE A 8 0.71 -4.25 -5.04
CA ILE A 8 1.17 -5.39 -4.24
C ILE A 8 0.07 -6.42 -4.16
N PHE A 9 0.37 -7.63 -4.61
CA PHE A 9 -0.48 -8.79 -4.39
C PHE A 9 0.14 -9.60 -3.24
N ALA A 10 -0.48 -9.53 -2.07
CA ALA A 10 0.06 -10.04 -0.81
C ALA A 10 -0.76 -11.22 -0.26
N GLY A 11 -0.15 -12.03 0.63
CA GLY A 11 -0.76 -13.21 1.24
C GLY A 11 0.10 -14.48 1.14
N VAL A 12 -0.14 -15.49 1.97
CA VAL A 12 0.69 -16.71 2.01
C VAL A 12 0.67 -17.50 0.68
N ASN A 13 1.65 -18.38 0.47
CA ASN A 13 1.59 -19.37 -0.61
C ASN A 13 0.29 -20.19 -0.52
N GLY A 14 -0.32 -20.56 -1.65
CA GLY A 14 -1.63 -21.24 -1.65
C GLY A 14 -2.85 -20.35 -1.41
N ALA A 15 -2.68 -19.08 -1.00
CA ALA A 15 -3.82 -18.17 -0.79
C ALA A 15 -4.55 -17.76 -2.07
N GLY A 16 -3.91 -17.85 -3.25
CA GLY A 16 -4.54 -17.54 -4.54
C GLY A 16 -4.21 -16.15 -5.12
N LYS A 17 -3.07 -15.56 -4.74
CA LYS A 17 -2.58 -14.26 -5.24
C LYS A 17 -2.43 -14.22 -6.77
N SER A 18 -1.75 -15.20 -7.36
CA SER A 18 -1.49 -15.22 -8.80
C SER A 18 -2.77 -15.41 -9.60
N THR A 19 -3.75 -16.13 -9.04
CA THR A 19 -5.11 -16.22 -9.62
C THR A 19 -5.78 -14.85 -9.62
N LEU A 20 -5.73 -14.12 -8.49
CA LEU A 20 -6.28 -12.77 -8.42
C LEU A 20 -5.58 -11.84 -9.44
N TYR A 21 -4.24 -11.80 -9.45
CA TYR A 21 -3.48 -10.99 -10.41
C TYR A 21 -3.89 -11.27 -11.86
N ARG A 22 -4.00 -12.55 -12.25
CA ARG A 22 -4.41 -12.95 -13.60
C ARG A 22 -5.85 -12.52 -13.90
N LEU A 23 -6.78 -12.72 -12.97
CA LEU A 23 -8.17 -12.30 -13.15
C LEU A 23 -8.25 -10.78 -13.30
N SER A 24 -7.57 -10.00 -12.45
CA SER A 24 -7.52 -8.55 -12.57
C SER A 24 -6.91 -8.10 -13.89
N SER A 25 -5.82 -8.73 -14.34
CA SER A 25 -5.14 -8.38 -15.60
C SER A 25 -5.99 -8.72 -16.84
N ILE A 26 -6.75 -9.82 -16.81
CA ILE A 26 -7.63 -10.23 -17.92
C ILE A 26 -8.91 -9.41 -17.96
N HIS A 27 -9.54 -9.16 -16.81
CA HIS A 27 -10.84 -8.50 -16.73
C HIS A 27 -10.72 -6.99 -16.99
N TYR A 28 -9.63 -6.39 -16.54
CA TYR A 28 -9.32 -4.99 -16.79
C TYR A 28 -8.24 -4.87 -17.86
N LYS A 29 -8.54 -5.28 -19.11
CA LYS A 29 -7.63 -5.12 -20.29
C LYS A 29 -7.07 -3.70 -20.49
N THR A 30 -7.56 -2.71 -19.73
CA THR A 30 -7.15 -1.30 -19.72
C THR A 30 -6.33 -0.89 -18.49
N PHE A 31 -6.15 -1.77 -17.49
CA PHE A 31 -5.49 -1.42 -16.24
C PHE A 31 -4.03 -1.87 -16.25
N ASP A 32 -3.16 -0.87 -16.39
CA ASP A 32 -1.71 -1.06 -16.31
C ASP A 32 -1.27 -1.13 -14.83
N PHE A 33 -0.82 -2.31 -14.41
CA PHE A 33 -0.21 -2.53 -13.08
C PHE A 33 1.27 -2.10 -13.03
N GLY A 34 1.76 -1.46 -14.09
CA GLY A 34 3.16 -1.13 -14.29
C GLY A 34 4.01 -2.38 -14.48
N GLU A 35 5.32 -2.18 -14.38
CA GLU A 35 6.32 -3.23 -14.59
C GLU A 35 6.17 -4.38 -13.58
N ARG A 36 6.28 -5.62 -14.05
CA ARG A 36 6.12 -6.81 -13.18
C ARG A 36 7.46 -7.26 -12.59
N ILE A 37 7.49 -7.37 -11.26
CA ILE A 37 8.59 -8.00 -10.51
C ILE A 37 8.04 -9.26 -9.80
N ASN A 38 8.33 -10.44 -10.36
CA ASN A 38 8.00 -11.71 -9.76
C ASN A 38 9.25 -12.61 -9.74
N THR A 39 9.67 -13.04 -8.54
CA THR A 39 10.89 -13.85 -8.38
C THR A 39 10.75 -15.21 -9.06
N ASP A 40 9.60 -15.87 -8.99
CA ASP A 40 9.39 -17.19 -9.62
C ASP A 40 9.50 -17.08 -11.14
N GLU A 41 8.98 -16.01 -11.73
CA GLU A 41 9.12 -15.74 -13.17
C GLU A 41 10.56 -15.41 -13.57
N ILE A 42 11.28 -14.64 -12.75
CA ILE A 42 12.69 -14.35 -12.98
C ILE A 42 13.51 -15.65 -12.91
N VAL A 43 13.26 -16.53 -11.93
CA VAL A 43 13.93 -17.83 -11.85
C VAL A 43 13.69 -18.64 -13.11
N ASN A 44 12.43 -18.77 -13.56
CA ASN A 44 12.09 -19.52 -14.77
C ASN A 44 12.75 -18.97 -16.04
N GLN A 45 13.14 -17.70 -16.07
CA GLN A 45 13.86 -17.09 -17.19
C GLN A 45 15.37 -17.36 -17.16
N ILE A 46 15.96 -17.54 -15.97
CA ILE A 46 17.42 -17.58 -15.79
C ILE A 46 17.97 -18.95 -15.35
N GLY A 47 17.12 -19.87 -14.88
CA GLY A 47 17.58 -21.14 -14.30
C GLY A 47 16.45 -22.04 -13.81
N ASP A 48 16.77 -22.88 -12.81
CA ASP A 48 15.84 -23.84 -12.21
C ASP A 48 15.48 -23.42 -10.78
N TRP A 49 14.19 -23.39 -10.45
CA TRP A 49 13.71 -23.14 -9.09
C TRP A 49 14.18 -24.19 -8.09
N ARG A 50 14.58 -25.39 -8.53
CA ARG A 50 15.19 -26.40 -7.65
C ARG A 50 16.62 -26.07 -7.24
N ASN A 51 17.27 -25.13 -7.91
CA ASN A 51 18.63 -24.71 -7.62
C ASN A 51 18.64 -23.48 -6.67
N PRO A 52 19.16 -23.62 -5.43
CA PRO A 52 19.21 -22.50 -4.48
C PRO A 52 20.00 -21.28 -4.99
N LYS A 53 21.02 -21.49 -5.84
CA LYS A 53 21.80 -20.38 -6.40
C LYS A 53 20.96 -19.53 -7.35
N ASP A 54 20.13 -20.15 -8.17
CA ASP A 54 19.26 -19.47 -9.14
C ASP A 54 18.16 -18.70 -8.41
N GLN A 55 17.59 -19.27 -7.34
CA GLN A 55 16.66 -18.56 -6.45
C GLN A 55 17.29 -17.30 -5.82
N ILE A 56 18.52 -17.41 -5.32
CA ILE A 56 19.25 -16.26 -4.75
C ILE A 56 19.53 -15.21 -5.82
N MET A 57 19.93 -15.63 -7.03
CA MET A 57 20.20 -14.73 -8.14
C MET A 57 18.92 -13.98 -8.56
N ALA A 58 17.80 -14.68 -8.71
CA ALA A 58 16.51 -14.08 -9.03
C ALA A 58 16.04 -13.09 -7.96
N ALA A 59 16.23 -13.43 -6.67
CA ALA A 59 15.92 -12.52 -5.58
C ALA A 59 16.76 -11.23 -5.67
N ARG A 60 18.06 -11.34 -5.99
CA ARG A 60 18.93 -10.17 -6.20
C ARG A 60 18.49 -9.32 -7.39
N ILE A 61 18.13 -9.95 -8.52
CA ILE A 61 17.61 -9.25 -9.70
C ILE A 61 16.32 -8.50 -9.35
N ALA A 62 15.38 -9.14 -8.64
CA ALA A 62 14.14 -8.52 -8.20
C ALA A 62 14.40 -7.28 -7.30
N LEU A 63 15.37 -7.38 -6.38
CA LEU A 63 15.78 -6.25 -5.53
C LEU A 63 16.38 -5.10 -6.35
N THR A 64 17.24 -5.41 -7.32
CA THR A 64 17.85 -4.40 -8.19
C THR A 64 16.80 -3.69 -9.04
N LYS A 65 15.91 -4.45 -9.70
CA LYS A 65 14.80 -3.89 -10.50
C LYS A 65 13.93 -2.95 -9.67
N ARG A 66 13.56 -3.38 -8.46
CA ARG A 66 12.76 -2.56 -7.54
C ARG A 66 13.42 -1.22 -7.22
N LYS A 67 14.70 -1.25 -6.84
CA LYS A 67 15.46 -0.02 -6.54
C LYS A 67 15.51 0.90 -7.75
N GLU A 68 15.74 0.34 -8.93
CA GLU A 68 15.78 1.12 -10.16
C GLU A 68 14.42 1.74 -10.49
N TYR A 69 13.32 1.00 -10.36
CA TYR A 69 11.98 1.53 -10.60
C TYR A 69 11.64 2.65 -9.62
N ILE A 70 11.93 2.48 -8.33
CA ILE A 70 11.73 3.54 -7.33
C ILE A 70 12.55 4.79 -7.68
N LYS A 71 13.83 4.62 -8.05
CA LYS A 71 14.74 5.71 -8.43
C LYS A 71 14.25 6.46 -9.69
N GLN A 72 13.78 5.73 -10.69
CA GLN A 72 13.29 6.29 -11.95
C GLN A 72 11.85 6.79 -11.87
N GLY A 73 11.11 6.47 -10.81
CA GLY A 73 9.69 6.82 -10.69
C GLY A 73 8.78 5.95 -11.57
N ILE A 74 9.20 4.74 -11.93
CA ILE A 74 8.42 3.78 -12.72
C ILE A 74 7.40 3.09 -11.80
N SER A 75 6.14 3.04 -12.22
CA SER A 75 5.11 2.25 -11.55
C SER A 75 5.36 0.76 -11.76
N PHE A 76 5.15 -0.06 -10.73
CA PHE A 76 5.42 -1.49 -10.79
C PHE A 76 4.50 -2.31 -9.88
N ASN A 77 4.41 -3.60 -10.16
CA ASN A 77 3.71 -4.58 -9.35
C ASN A 77 4.65 -5.69 -8.86
N GLN A 78 4.32 -6.26 -7.71
CA GLN A 78 5.00 -7.44 -7.18
C GLN A 78 4.04 -8.35 -6.39
N GLU A 79 4.26 -9.66 -6.53
CA GLU A 79 3.66 -10.66 -5.66
C GLU A 79 4.57 -10.90 -4.45
N THR A 80 3.98 -11.07 -3.27
CA THR A 80 4.72 -11.30 -2.04
C THR A 80 3.94 -12.14 -1.06
N THR A 81 4.63 -12.90 -0.23
CA THR A 81 4.04 -13.54 0.96
C THR A 81 3.85 -12.58 2.12
N LEU A 82 4.23 -11.30 1.95
CA LEU A 82 4.29 -10.28 3.00
C LEU A 82 5.14 -10.73 4.20
N THR A 83 6.11 -11.61 3.95
CA THR A 83 7.04 -12.11 4.96
C THR A 83 8.45 -11.57 4.72
N GLY A 84 9.21 -11.40 5.79
CA GLY A 84 10.57 -10.89 5.75
C GLY A 84 10.67 -9.36 5.61
N ASN A 85 11.77 -8.81 6.11
CA ASN A 85 11.94 -7.36 6.21
C ASN A 85 12.12 -6.64 4.85
N SER A 86 12.45 -7.36 3.78
CA SER A 86 12.72 -6.74 2.47
C SER A 86 11.48 -6.07 1.88
N ILE A 87 10.32 -6.73 1.97
CA ILE A 87 9.07 -6.19 1.42
C ILE A 87 8.57 -5.01 2.26
N LEU A 88 8.71 -5.07 3.59
CA LEU A 88 8.32 -3.97 4.48
C LEU A 88 9.12 -2.71 4.17
N LYS A 89 10.46 -2.85 4.09
CA LYS A 89 11.36 -1.74 3.72
C LYS A 89 11.05 -1.20 2.32
N ALA A 90 10.72 -2.06 1.37
CA ALA A 90 10.34 -1.64 0.01
C ALA A 90 9.09 -0.75 0.00
N ILE A 91 8.08 -1.08 0.82
CA ILE A 91 6.86 -0.29 0.94
C ILE A 91 7.16 1.07 1.57
N GLU A 92 7.93 1.09 2.65
CA GLU A 92 8.37 2.34 3.29
C GLU A 92 9.19 3.22 2.32
N GLU A 93 10.12 2.63 1.57
CA GLU A 93 10.93 3.31 0.57
C GLU A 93 10.08 3.88 -0.57
N ALA A 94 9.08 3.13 -1.05
CA ALA A 94 8.14 3.61 -2.05
C ALA A 94 7.32 4.81 -1.52
N LYS A 95 6.82 4.76 -0.28
CA LYS A 95 6.11 5.88 0.35
C LYS A 95 7.00 7.12 0.48
N LYS A 96 8.26 6.96 0.92
CA LYS A 96 9.25 8.06 0.97
C LYS A 96 9.47 8.70 -0.41
N ASN A 97 9.42 7.89 -1.46
CA ASN A 97 9.54 8.34 -2.86
C ASN A 97 8.19 8.74 -3.49
N ARG A 98 7.15 9.00 -2.68
CA ARG A 98 5.83 9.49 -3.11
C ARG A 98 5.10 8.55 -4.08
N TYR A 99 5.27 7.24 -3.90
CA TYR A 99 4.41 6.26 -4.54
C TYR A 99 3.08 6.16 -3.80
N LYS A 100 2.00 5.99 -4.55
CA LYS A 100 0.76 5.40 -4.04
C LYS A 100 0.95 3.91 -3.90
N VAL A 101 0.73 3.39 -2.69
CA VAL A 101 0.80 1.96 -2.39
C VAL A 101 -0.61 1.40 -2.47
N ILE A 102 -0.81 0.49 -3.41
CA ILE A 102 -2.09 -0.17 -3.69
C ILE A 102 -1.90 -1.66 -3.44
N MET A 103 -2.58 -2.20 -2.44
CA MET A 103 -2.43 -3.60 -2.04
C MET A 103 -3.75 -4.37 -2.22
N ALA A 104 -3.65 -5.53 -2.84
CA ALA A 104 -4.64 -6.59 -2.74
C ALA A 104 -4.06 -7.69 -1.83
N TYR A 105 -4.58 -7.83 -0.62
CA TYR A 105 -4.19 -8.90 0.29
C TYR A 105 -5.17 -10.06 0.16
N VAL A 106 -4.66 -11.27 -0.10
CA VAL A 106 -5.46 -12.49 -0.21
C VAL A 106 -5.17 -13.38 0.97
N GLY A 107 -6.16 -13.57 1.83
CA GLY A 107 -6.09 -14.49 2.97
C GLY A 107 -6.97 -15.72 2.79
N VAL A 108 -6.77 -16.66 3.71
CA VAL A 108 -7.57 -17.87 3.89
C VAL A 108 -7.78 -18.08 5.39
N GLU A 109 -8.81 -18.81 5.77
CA GLU A 109 -9.25 -18.98 7.16
C GLU A 109 -8.23 -19.71 8.04
N SER A 110 -7.42 -20.59 7.45
CA SER A 110 -6.41 -21.35 8.17
C SER A 110 -5.19 -21.66 7.30
N PRO A 111 -4.01 -21.89 7.91
CA PRO A 111 -2.84 -22.37 7.18
C PRO A 111 -3.08 -23.72 6.49
N GLU A 112 -4.01 -24.54 6.97
CA GLU A 112 -4.34 -25.84 6.37
C GLU A 112 -4.91 -25.70 4.96
N ILE A 113 -5.75 -24.69 4.71
CA ILE A 113 -6.25 -24.40 3.35
C ILE A 113 -5.08 -24.06 2.41
N ALA A 114 -4.10 -23.30 2.89
CA ALA A 114 -2.92 -22.93 2.11
C ALA A 114 -2.03 -24.16 1.82
N LYS A 115 -1.78 -25.01 2.83
CA LYS A 115 -1.02 -26.27 2.70
C LYS A 115 -1.65 -27.21 1.68
N GLU A 116 -2.95 -27.46 1.79
CA GLU A 116 -3.68 -28.34 0.86
C GLU A 116 -3.62 -27.82 -0.58
N ARG A 117 -3.76 -26.52 -0.78
CA ARG A 117 -3.66 -25.93 -2.13
C ARG A 117 -2.24 -25.99 -2.71
N VAL A 118 -1.21 -25.85 -1.87
CA VAL A 118 0.18 -26.06 -2.32
C VAL A 118 0.39 -27.51 -2.71
N LYS A 119 -0.08 -28.47 -1.91
CA LYS A 119 -0.02 -29.90 -2.23
C LYS A 119 -0.66 -30.22 -3.58
N ILE A 120 -1.91 -29.78 -3.82
CA ILE A 120 -2.59 -29.97 -5.11
C ILE A 120 -1.81 -29.33 -6.28
N ARG A 121 -1.15 -28.19 -6.05
CA ARG A 121 -0.31 -27.55 -7.06
C ARG A 121 0.95 -28.37 -7.36
N VAL A 122 1.55 -28.98 -6.34
CA VAL A 122 2.73 -29.85 -6.48
C VAL A 122 2.38 -31.12 -7.25
N GLU A 123 1.22 -31.71 -6.98
CA GLU A 123 0.68 -32.85 -7.75
C GLU A 123 0.52 -32.51 -9.24
N LYS A 124 0.35 -31.23 -9.58
CA LYS A 124 0.27 -30.72 -10.97
C LYS A 124 1.62 -30.22 -11.51
N GLY A 125 2.74 -30.52 -10.83
CA GLY A 125 4.09 -30.17 -11.27
C GLY A 125 4.60 -28.80 -10.84
N GLY A 126 3.92 -28.11 -9.91
CA GLY A 126 4.39 -26.82 -9.38
C GLY A 126 5.45 -26.93 -8.27
N HIS A 127 5.97 -25.79 -7.84
CA HIS A 127 6.98 -25.68 -6.77
C HIS A 127 6.40 -26.09 -5.41
N ASP A 128 7.08 -27.01 -4.72
CA ASP A 128 6.78 -27.43 -3.35
C ASP A 128 7.33 -26.47 -2.28
N ILE A 129 6.60 -26.31 -1.19
CA ILE A 129 7.01 -25.50 -0.04
C ILE A 129 6.65 -26.29 1.22
N PRO A 130 7.61 -26.54 2.14
CA PRO A 130 7.34 -27.29 3.36
C PRO A 130 6.18 -26.70 4.17
N ASN A 131 5.35 -27.57 4.75
CA ASN A 131 4.15 -27.18 5.50
C ASN A 131 4.48 -26.24 6.67
N GLU A 132 5.58 -26.48 7.37
CA GLU A 132 6.06 -25.67 8.49
C GLU A 132 6.42 -24.25 8.03
N ILE A 133 6.97 -24.13 6.81
CA ILE A 133 7.28 -22.84 6.20
C ILE A 133 6.01 -22.10 5.79
N ILE A 134 5.01 -22.81 5.24
CA ILE A 134 3.71 -22.22 4.91
C ILE A 134 3.03 -21.69 6.17
N GLU A 135 3.00 -22.49 7.23
CA GLU A 135 2.37 -22.13 8.50
C GLU A 135 3.07 -20.93 9.17
N LYS A 136 4.40 -20.96 9.25
CA LYS A 136 5.17 -19.81 9.75
C LYS A 136 4.85 -18.54 8.94
N ARG A 137 4.82 -18.66 7.60
CA ARG A 137 4.52 -17.53 6.71
C ARG A 137 3.09 -17.02 6.87
N TYR A 138 2.13 -17.88 7.17
CA TYR A 138 0.74 -17.51 7.39
C TYR A 138 0.62 -16.49 8.53
N TYR A 139 1.12 -16.84 9.72
CA TYR A 139 1.06 -15.95 10.88
C TYR A 139 1.95 -14.71 10.73
N GLU A 140 3.15 -14.86 10.16
CA GLU A 140 4.04 -13.73 9.90
C GLU A 140 3.43 -12.73 8.91
N SER A 141 2.75 -13.22 7.87
CA SER A 141 2.07 -12.40 6.87
C SER A 141 0.95 -11.56 7.50
N LEU A 142 0.13 -12.17 8.36
CA LEU A 142 -0.96 -11.46 9.07
C LEU A 142 -0.41 -10.37 10.00
N LYS A 143 0.60 -10.70 10.80
CA LYS A 143 1.26 -9.72 11.68
C LYS A 143 1.90 -8.57 10.91
N ASN A 144 2.45 -8.85 9.73
CA ASN A 144 3.01 -7.81 8.88
C ASN A 144 1.93 -7.00 8.15
N LEU A 145 0.78 -7.59 7.84
CA LEU A 145 -0.37 -6.87 7.30
C LEU A 145 -0.84 -5.78 8.27
N GLU A 146 -0.93 -6.07 9.57
CA GLU A 146 -1.26 -5.06 10.60
C GLU A 146 -0.34 -3.84 10.55
N LYS A 147 0.96 -4.05 10.31
CA LYS A 147 1.94 -2.97 10.24
C LYS A 147 1.86 -2.18 8.94
N ILE A 148 1.56 -2.84 7.84
CA ILE A 148 1.66 -2.28 6.49
C ILE A 148 0.34 -1.69 6.02
N ALA A 149 -0.79 -2.21 6.45
CA ALA A 149 -2.11 -1.74 6.05
C ALA A 149 -2.29 -0.22 6.28
N PRO A 150 -1.77 0.39 7.36
CA PRO A 150 -1.82 1.83 7.53
C PRO A 150 -1.03 2.64 6.50
N LEU A 151 0.03 2.05 5.93
CA LEU A 151 0.87 2.69 4.92
C LEU A 151 0.25 2.65 3.52
N CYS A 152 -0.72 1.75 3.29
CA CYS A 152 -1.41 1.60 2.02
C CYS A 152 -2.36 2.78 1.76
N ASP A 153 -2.25 3.37 0.58
CA ASP A 153 -3.21 4.37 0.09
C ASP A 153 -4.53 3.70 -0.30
N ASN A 154 -4.45 2.52 -0.92
CA ASN A 154 -5.59 1.63 -1.13
C ASN A 154 -5.22 0.20 -0.68
N LEU A 155 -6.10 -0.44 0.08
CA LEU A 155 -5.99 -1.82 0.50
C LEU A 155 -7.34 -2.51 0.32
N ILE A 156 -7.36 -3.57 -0.48
CA ILE A 156 -8.50 -4.48 -0.59
C ILE A 156 -8.11 -5.81 0.06
N ILE A 157 -8.94 -6.27 1.00
CA ILE A 157 -8.81 -7.58 1.64
C ILE A 157 -9.74 -8.56 0.94
N TYR A 158 -9.15 -9.63 0.41
CA TYR A 158 -9.87 -10.75 -0.18
C TYR A 158 -9.81 -11.95 0.76
N ASP A 159 -10.98 -12.50 1.09
CA ASP A 159 -11.06 -13.87 1.59
C ASP A 159 -11.18 -14.84 0.42
N ASN A 160 -10.27 -15.80 0.37
CA ASN A 160 -10.30 -16.86 -0.62
C ASN A 160 -10.33 -18.23 0.07
N SER A 161 -11.02 -18.33 1.22
CA SER A 161 -11.15 -19.59 1.97
C SER A 161 -12.01 -20.60 1.21
N GLN A 162 -13.01 -20.09 0.47
CA GLN A 162 -13.90 -20.89 -0.37
C GLN A 162 -13.40 -20.97 -1.82
N LYS A 163 -14.31 -21.19 -2.78
CA LYS A 163 -14.00 -21.41 -4.21
C LYS A 163 -13.79 -20.11 -5.01
N LYS A 164 -13.91 -18.93 -4.40
CA LYS A 164 -13.78 -17.64 -5.08
C LYS A 164 -13.19 -16.59 -4.13
N HIS A 165 -12.54 -15.59 -4.70
CA HIS A 165 -12.11 -14.38 -4.01
C HIS A 165 -13.34 -13.54 -3.66
N ILE A 166 -13.61 -13.39 -2.37
CA ILE A 166 -14.65 -12.52 -1.83
C ILE A 166 -13.96 -11.27 -1.30
N GLU A 167 -14.33 -10.10 -1.82
CA GLU A 167 -13.88 -8.83 -1.25
C GLU A 167 -14.56 -8.63 0.11
N VAL A 168 -13.78 -8.51 1.18
CA VAL A 168 -14.28 -8.39 2.55
C VAL A 168 -14.38 -6.92 2.95
N LEU A 169 -13.29 -6.18 2.75
CA LEU A 169 -13.23 -4.75 3.03
C LEU A 169 -12.25 -4.05 2.09
N GLU A 170 -12.49 -2.77 1.88
CA GLU A 170 -11.62 -1.85 1.16
C GLU A 170 -11.31 -0.65 2.08
N LYS A 171 -10.03 -0.39 2.32
CA LYS A 171 -9.54 0.88 2.83
C LYS A 171 -9.07 1.71 1.66
N LYS A 172 -9.64 2.89 1.48
CA LYS A 172 -9.20 3.85 0.46
C LYS A 172 -9.07 5.23 1.08
N ASP A 173 -7.85 5.78 1.00
CA ASP A 173 -7.47 7.01 1.69
C ASP A 173 -7.87 6.92 3.18
N ASN A 174 -8.75 7.81 3.65
CA ASN A 174 -9.24 7.87 5.03
C ASN A 174 -10.68 7.31 5.13
N THR A 175 -11.00 6.29 4.35
CA THR A 175 -12.30 5.62 4.40
C THR A 175 -12.14 4.11 4.43
N ILE A 176 -13.05 3.44 5.14
CA ILE A 176 -13.14 1.98 5.19
C ILE A 176 -14.55 1.62 4.74
N ARG A 177 -14.64 0.72 3.76
CA ARG A 177 -15.90 0.20 3.23
C ARG A 177 -15.93 -1.31 3.42
N TYR A 178 -16.93 -1.80 4.15
CA TYR A 178 -17.21 -3.23 4.25
C TYR A 178 -18.00 -3.68 3.03
N LEU A 179 -17.49 -4.72 2.36
CA LEU A 179 -18.03 -5.25 1.09
C LEU A 179 -18.89 -6.50 1.30
N ILE A 180 -18.91 -6.99 2.53
CA ILE A 180 -19.80 -8.04 3.01
C ILE A 180 -20.54 -7.57 4.27
N ASN A 181 -21.56 -8.33 4.66
CA ASN A 181 -22.23 -8.14 5.94
C ASN A 181 -21.21 -8.31 7.09
N GLU A 182 -21.24 -7.41 8.07
CA GLU A 182 -20.31 -7.38 9.20
C GLU A 182 -20.29 -8.69 10.00
N TYR A 183 -21.44 -9.37 10.13
CA TYR A 183 -21.54 -10.68 10.79
C TYR A 183 -20.91 -11.83 10.01
N LYS A 184 -20.49 -11.59 8.76
CA LYS A 184 -19.81 -12.56 7.88
C LYS A 184 -18.32 -12.28 7.72
N ILE A 185 -17.77 -11.30 8.44
CA ILE A 185 -16.33 -11.01 8.41
C ILE A 185 -15.57 -12.23 8.98
N PRO A 186 -14.64 -12.83 8.20
CA PRO A 186 -13.85 -13.95 8.67
C PRO A 186 -13.03 -13.59 9.91
N ASP A 187 -12.81 -14.55 10.80
CA ASP A 187 -12.11 -14.32 12.07
C ASP A 187 -10.70 -13.74 11.86
N TRP A 188 -9.98 -14.24 10.86
CA TRP A 188 -8.62 -13.76 10.52
C TRP A 188 -8.59 -12.29 10.06
N VAL A 189 -9.73 -11.70 9.69
CA VAL A 189 -9.84 -10.28 9.28
C VAL A 189 -10.14 -9.36 10.46
N LYS A 190 -10.59 -9.89 11.61
CA LYS A 190 -11.02 -9.07 12.75
C LYS A 190 -9.90 -8.20 13.31
N GLU A 191 -8.68 -8.72 13.39
CA GLU A 191 -7.53 -7.97 13.90
C GLU A 191 -7.19 -6.79 12.99
N ILE A 192 -7.12 -7.03 11.68
CA ILE A 192 -6.82 -5.95 10.72
C ILE A 192 -7.94 -4.91 10.65
N LYS A 193 -9.20 -5.32 10.80
CA LYS A 193 -10.34 -4.41 10.93
C LYS A 193 -10.10 -3.42 12.08
N VAL A 194 -9.78 -3.92 13.28
CA VAL A 194 -9.54 -3.09 14.46
C VAL A 194 -8.36 -2.13 14.26
N VAL A 195 -7.28 -2.58 13.61
CA VAL A 195 -6.12 -1.73 13.29
C VAL A 195 -6.52 -0.56 12.40
N LEU A 196 -7.28 -0.85 11.33
CA LEU A 196 -7.71 0.18 10.38
C LEU A 196 -8.71 1.17 10.99
N GLU A 197 -9.65 0.69 11.80
CA GLU A 197 -10.62 1.55 12.49
C GLU A 197 -9.93 2.50 13.47
N LYS A 198 -8.97 2.01 14.25
CA LYS A 198 -8.15 2.84 15.15
C LYS A 198 -7.34 3.89 14.40
N GLN A 199 -6.76 3.53 13.25
CA GLN A 199 -6.05 4.50 12.41
C GLN A 199 -7.00 5.63 11.97
N LEU A 200 -8.18 5.27 11.47
CA LEU A 200 -9.14 6.24 10.97
C LEU A 200 -9.64 7.18 12.08
N GLU A 201 -9.86 6.67 13.29
CA GLU A 201 -10.23 7.47 14.45
C GLU A 201 -9.13 8.46 14.83
N ASN A 202 -7.87 8.01 14.85
CA ASN A 202 -6.72 8.89 15.11
C ASN A 202 -6.58 10.01 14.06
N GLU A 203 -6.79 9.70 12.78
CA GLU A 203 -6.72 10.69 11.70
C GLU A 203 -7.85 11.74 11.80
N LYS A 204 -9.06 11.32 12.20
CA LYS A 204 -10.18 12.23 12.46
C LYS A 204 -9.88 13.16 13.64
N ASN A 205 -9.38 12.61 14.74
CA ASN A 205 -9.03 13.37 15.93
C ASN A 205 -7.95 14.42 15.64
N LEU A 206 -6.89 14.04 14.89
CA LEU A 206 -5.84 14.97 14.49
C LEU A 206 -6.37 16.08 13.57
N SER A 207 -7.27 15.75 12.64
CA SER A 207 -7.89 16.73 11.75
C SER A 207 -8.75 17.75 12.51
N GLN A 208 -9.50 17.29 13.52
CA GLN A 208 -10.29 18.16 14.40
C GLN A 208 -9.40 19.07 15.26
N GLN A 209 -8.29 18.55 15.79
CA GLN A 209 -7.31 19.34 16.53
C GLN A 209 -6.64 20.41 15.65
N ILE A 210 -6.28 20.09 14.40
CA ILE A 210 -5.69 21.07 13.48
C ILE A 210 -6.72 22.14 13.08
N ALA A 211 -8.00 21.78 12.95
CA ALA A 211 -9.06 22.73 12.65
C ALA A 211 -9.33 23.72 13.82
N TYR A 212 -8.86 23.41 15.04
CA TYR A 212 -9.10 24.18 16.25
C TYR A 212 -7.80 24.72 16.85
N ASN A 213 -7.60 26.04 16.85
CA ASN A 213 -6.44 26.65 17.52
C ASN A 213 -6.78 27.07 18.97
N PRO A 214 -6.28 26.36 20.00
CA PRO A 214 -6.59 26.66 21.40
C PRO A 214 -5.96 27.96 21.92
N LEU A 215 -4.97 28.55 21.22
CA LEU A 215 -4.34 29.82 21.61
C LEU A 215 -5.11 31.05 21.10
N THR A 216 -5.95 30.89 20.06
CA THR A 216 -6.67 32.01 19.44
C THR A 216 -8.19 31.87 19.50
N GLY A 217 -8.73 30.75 19.98
CA GLY A 217 -10.18 30.54 20.16
C GLY A 217 -11.01 30.59 18.87
N HIS A 218 -10.37 30.57 17.70
CA HIS A 218 -11.00 30.67 16.39
C HIS A 218 -10.84 29.35 15.62
N GLU A 219 -11.92 28.91 14.96
CA GLU A 219 -11.85 27.88 13.92
C GLU A 219 -10.88 28.35 12.82
N LEU A 220 -9.89 27.52 12.51
CA LEU A 220 -9.01 27.78 11.38
C LEU A 220 -9.81 27.51 10.10
N LYS A 221 -10.33 28.58 9.48
CA LYS A 221 -10.90 28.51 8.12
C LYS A 221 -9.91 27.76 7.23
N THR A 222 -10.39 26.65 6.67
CA THR A 222 -9.63 25.70 5.83
C THR A 222 -8.57 26.38 4.95
N LEU A 223 -7.40 25.75 4.83
CA LEU A 223 -6.20 26.20 4.10
C LEU A 223 -6.41 26.57 2.61
N LYS A 224 -7.62 26.42 2.07
CA LYS A 224 -7.98 26.85 0.71
C LYS A 224 -7.88 28.36 0.48
N GLY A 225 -7.83 29.19 1.54
CA GLY A 225 -7.65 30.65 1.42
C GLY A 225 -6.22 31.16 1.58
N TYR A 226 -5.24 30.28 1.89
CA TYR A 226 -3.85 30.70 2.14
C TYR A 226 -2.96 30.70 0.88
N GLU A 227 -3.37 30.01 -0.19
CA GLU A 227 -2.65 30.02 -1.47
C GLU A 227 -2.92 31.30 -2.29
N ASP A 228 -4.11 31.91 -2.15
CA ASP A 228 -4.46 33.16 -2.86
C ASP A 228 -3.81 34.42 -2.26
N LEU A 229 -3.19 34.33 -1.08
CA LEU A 229 -2.55 35.47 -0.39
C LEU A 229 -1.04 35.61 -0.65
N LYS A 230 -0.47 34.78 -1.53
CA LYS A 230 0.97 34.82 -1.89
C LYS A 230 1.25 35.32 -3.30
N LEU A 231 0.52 36.32 -3.80
CA LEU A 231 0.91 37.03 -5.02
C LEU A 231 0.50 38.50 -5.00
N GLU A 232 1.03 39.30 -4.07
CA GLU A 232 1.26 40.73 -4.38
C GLU A 232 2.54 41.24 -3.68
N PRO A 233 3.57 41.70 -4.43
CA PRO A 233 4.71 42.39 -3.85
C PRO A 233 4.26 43.80 -3.41
N LYS A 234 4.45 44.10 -2.12
CA LYS A 234 4.18 45.41 -1.51
C LYS A 234 4.94 46.52 -2.24
N LYS A 235 4.22 47.45 -2.88
CA LYS A 235 4.77 48.74 -3.31
C LYS A 235 4.98 49.62 -2.08
N GLU A 236 6.24 49.98 -1.80
CA GLU A 236 6.61 50.99 -0.81
C GLU A 236 6.04 52.36 -1.19
N GLN A 237 5.15 52.91 -0.35
CA GLN A 237 4.74 54.31 -0.42
C GLN A 237 5.70 55.17 0.41
N LYS A 238 6.56 55.93 -0.26
CA LYS A 238 7.27 57.08 0.33
C LYS A 238 6.27 58.21 0.58
N ILE A 239 6.01 58.52 1.85
CA ILE A 239 5.31 59.74 2.27
C ILE A 239 6.37 60.80 2.62
N SER A 240 6.61 61.75 1.73
CA SER A 240 7.28 63.01 2.07
C SER A 240 6.24 64.06 2.44
N LYS A 241 6.23 64.46 3.71
CA LYS A 241 5.38 65.54 4.24
C LYS A 241 5.91 66.90 3.74
N GLN A 242 5.14 67.58 2.90
CA GLN A 242 5.16 69.04 2.80
C GLN A 242 4.20 69.60 3.85
N LYS A 243 4.70 70.44 4.75
CA LYS A 243 3.90 71.44 5.47
C LYS A 243 4.68 72.75 5.52
N SER A 244 4.25 73.65 4.64
CA SER A 244 4.47 75.10 4.69
C SER A 244 3.65 75.74 5.80
N ARG A 245 4.26 76.65 6.56
CA ARG A 245 3.72 77.86 7.23
C ARG A 245 4.95 78.58 7.83
N SER A 246 5.52 79.59 7.14
CA SER A 246 5.17 81.02 7.13
C SER A 246 5.75 81.80 8.32
N ILE A 247 6.18 83.06 8.08
CA ILE A 247 6.58 84.14 9.03
C ILE A 247 8.11 84.14 9.27
N GLU A 248 8.93 85.19 9.10
CA GLU A 248 8.78 86.65 8.97
C GLU A 248 10.10 87.27 8.45
N ARG A 249 9.98 88.45 7.81
CA ARG A 249 10.98 89.51 7.55
C ARG A 249 12.01 89.34 6.45
#